data_AF-A0AAX7SGJ5-F1
#
_entry.id   AF-A0AAX7SGJ5-F1
#
_cell.length_a   1.000
_cell.length_b   1.000
_cell.length_c   1.000
_cell.angle_alpha   90.00
_cell.angle_beta   90.00
_cell.angle_gamma   90.00
#
_symmetry.space_group_name_H-M   'P 1'
#
loop_
_entity.id
_entity.type
_entity.pdbx_description
1 polymer ?
#
loop_
_entity_poly.entity_id
_entity_poly.type
_entity_poly.pdbx_seq_one_letter_code
_entity_poly.pdbx_strand_id
1 'polypeptide(L)'
;EELAANIKSDQQLWMKRQGILMGLTQMIEANSKELLKLQAEYTGWQQTKLYFESQIESEHREEAELEKSSKMLKRDQLKLNMLLSKKGQLSQALQQENAVMETDFIHRLKDAEREAVKMQMKVEKTQEEKERLLNSLVEAERQIMLWEKKTQLVKEMRSAMDVGQGESHTMKAEIHRMEVRLSQLMRQRECLLRESEATVARRETIVLRKEAMMRNSLKQATQGDLSLSIQGLQRKIREAHKVKETDGTLIHLCLEQVEHLSYMQDLSSASGRNLGHLVALQSRAKRLRTVCEGSYRALSTPESVEAALQRQTDRLHAISTILHRVCEEFPQHQGALRRLSRALSEHAQAVE
;
A
#
# COMPACT_ATOMS: atom_id res chain seq x y z
N GLU A 1 -133.44 -14.55 -134.61
CA GLU A 1 -132.03 -14.22 -134.89
C GLU A 1 -131.38 -13.36 -133.79
N GLU A 2 -132.09 -12.40 -133.20
CA GLU A 2 -131.59 -11.58 -132.07
C GLU A 2 -131.15 -12.38 -130.83
N LEU A 3 -131.85 -13.46 -130.48
CA LEU A 3 -131.47 -14.34 -129.35
C LEU A 3 -130.09 -15.01 -129.51
N ALA A 4 -129.75 -15.44 -130.73
CA ALA A 4 -128.46 -16.09 -130.99
C ALA A 4 -127.29 -15.08 -131.00
N ALA A 5 -127.53 -13.85 -131.43
CA ALA A 5 -126.57 -12.75 -131.36
C ALA A 5 -126.31 -12.32 -129.90
N ASN A 6 -127.36 -12.26 -129.07
CA ASN A 6 -127.24 -11.96 -127.63
C ASN A 6 -126.46 -13.06 -126.89
N ILE A 7 -126.75 -14.35 -127.15
CA ILE A 7 -125.99 -15.47 -126.55
C ILE A 7 -124.50 -15.39 -126.92
N LYS A 8 -124.17 -15.07 -128.17
CA LYS A 8 -122.79 -14.93 -128.62
C LYS A 8 -122.08 -13.72 -128.00
N SER A 9 -122.79 -12.60 -127.85
CA SER A 9 -122.32 -11.40 -127.13
C SER A 9 -122.05 -11.71 -125.66
N ASP A 10 -122.97 -12.40 -124.99
CA ASP A 10 -122.85 -12.79 -123.59
C ASP A 10 -121.73 -13.80 -123.36
N GLN A 11 -121.51 -14.74 -124.29
CA GLN A 11 -120.36 -15.66 -124.27
C GLN A 11 -119.03 -14.91 -124.43
N GLN A 12 -118.95 -13.92 -125.32
CA GLN A 12 -117.75 -13.09 -125.46
C GLN A 12 -117.51 -12.23 -124.22
N LEU A 13 -118.57 -11.67 -123.64
CA LEU A 13 -118.49 -10.91 -122.39
C LEU A 13 -118.05 -11.81 -121.23
N TRP A 14 -118.56 -13.04 -121.16
CA TRP A 14 -118.18 -14.04 -120.16
C TRP A 14 -116.72 -14.45 -120.30
N MET A 15 -116.24 -14.77 -121.50
CA MET A 15 -114.82 -15.10 -121.73
C MET A 15 -113.88 -13.95 -121.35
N LYS A 16 -114.25 -12.69 -121.67
CA LYS A 16 -113.48 -11.50 -121.24
C LYS A 16 -113.45 -11.39 -119.72
N ARG A 17 -114.60 -11.53 -119.06
CA ARG A 17 -114.71 -11.51 -117.60
C ARG A 17 -113.91 -12.65 -116.95
N GLN A 18 -113.91 -13.83 -117.55
CA GLN A 18 -113.16 -14.99 -117.05
C GLN A 18 -111.65 -14.86 -117.26
N GLY A 19 -111.20 -14.24 -118.36
CA GLY A 19 -109.78 -13.90 -118.55
C GLY A 19 -109.28 -12.87 -117.53
N ILE A 20 -110.09 -11.85 -117.25
CA ILE A 20 -109.81 -10.88 -116.18
C ILE A 20 -109.78 -11.60 -114.82
N LEU A 21 -110.74 -12.48 -114.54
CA LEU A 21 -110.80 -13.22 -113.29
C LEU A 21 -109.59 -14.13 -113.10
N MET A 22 -109.19 -14.88 -114.14
CA MET A 22 -107.98 -15.72 -114.11
C MET A 22 -106.70 -14.90 -113.88
N GLY A 23 -106.57 -13.73 -114.54
CA GLY A 23 -105.44 -12.82 -114.32
C GLY A 23 -105.40 -12.25 -112.90
N LEU A 24 -106.56 -11.90 -112.34
CA LEU A 24 -106.69 -11.49 -110.94
C LEU A 24 -106.33 -12.65 -109.99
N THR A 25 -106.76 -13.88 -110.28
CA THR A 25 -106.38 -15.07 -109.48
C THR A 25 -104.88 -15.31 -109.49
N GLN A 26 -104.23 -15.23 -110.65
CA GLN A 26 -102.77 -15.38 -110.75
C GLN A 26 -102.02 -14.27 -110.01
N MET A 27 -102.52 -13.03 -110.07
CA MET A 27 -101.98 -11.92 -109.26
C MET A 27 -102.17 -12.17 -107.76
N ILE A 28 -103.33 -12.66 -107.33
CA ILE A 28 -103.56 -13.04 -105.92
C ILE A 28 -102.61 -14.15 -105.49
N GLU A 29 -102.38 -15.17 -106.31
CA GLU A 29 -101.44 -16.26 -106.01
C GLU A 29 -99.99 -15.78 -105.94
N ALA A 30 -99.56 -14.90 -106.85
CA ALA A 30 -98.23 -14.30 -106.83
C ALA A 30 -98.02 -13.46 -105.56
N ASN A 31 -98.98 -12.58 -105.26
CA ASN A 31 -98.98 -11.77 -104.04
C ASN A 31 -98.99 -12.64 -102.77
N SER A 32 -99.72 -13.76 -102.77
CA SER A 32 -99.72 -14.73 -101.65
C SER A 32 -98.35 -15.37 -101.44
N LYS A 33 -97.64 -15.75 -102.51
CA LYS A 33 -96.27 -16.28 -102.43
C LYS A 33 -95.28 -15.24 -101.91
N GLU A 34 -95.39 -13.99 -102.35
CA GLU A 34 -94.56 -12.89 -101.86
C GLU A 34 -94.84 -12.60 -100.37
N LEU A 35 -96.12 -12.59 -99.98
CA LEU A 35 -96.52 -12.44 -98.58
C LEU A 35 -95.89 -13.52 -97.70
N LEU A 36 -95.92 -14.80 -98.12
CA LEU A 36 -95.31 -15.90 -97.38
C LEU A 36 -93.79 -15.77 -97.28
N LYS A 37 -93.10 -15.30 -98.34
CA LYS A 37 -91.66 -15.02 -98.30
C LYS A 37 -91.34 -13.90 -97.31
N LEU A 38 -92.04 -12.77 -97.38
CA LEU A 38 -91.89 -11.67 -96.43
C LEU A 38 -92.18 -12.12 -95.01
N GLN A 39 -93.19 -12.97 -94.81
CA GLN A 39 -93.52 -13.51 -93.49
C GLN A 39 -92.39 -14.38 -92.95
N ALA A 40 -91.79 -15.26 -93.77
CA ALA A 40 -90.65 -16.07 -93.38
C ALA A 40 -89.42 -15.19 -93.04
N GLU A 41 -89.11 -14.21 -93.88
CA GLU A 41 -88.03 -13.25 -93.63
C GLU A 41 -88.26 -12.47 -92.34
N TYR A 42 -89.48 -11.98 -92.12
CA TYR A 42 -89.85 -11.27 -90.90
C TYR A 42 -89.68 -12.16 -89.66
N THR A 43 -90.09 -13.42 -89.70
CA THR A 43 -89.87 -14.35 -88.58
C THR A 43 -88.39 -14.64 -88.33
N GLY A 44 -87.57 -14.75 -89.38
CA GLY A 44 -86.12 -14.88 -89.25
C GLY A 44 -85.50 -13.64 -88.59
N TRP A 45 -85.89 -12.45 -89.04
CA TRP A 45 -85.48 -11.19 -88.41
C TRP A 45 -85.91 -11.10 -86.95
N GLN A 46 -87.14 -11.49 -86.62
CA GLN A 46 -87.62 -11.55 -85.23
C GLN A 46 -86.79 -12.49 -84.36
N GLN A 47 -86.42 -13.67 -84.86
CA GLN A 47 -85.58 -14.62 -84.12
C GLN A 47 -84.18 -14.06 -83.88
N THR A 48 -83.55 -13.46 -84.91
CA THR A 48 -82.23 -12.83 -84.74
C THR A 48 -82.28 -11.65 -83.77
N LYS A 49 -83.36 -10.87 -83.80
CA LYS A 49 -83.59 -9.79 -82.84
C LYS A 49 -83.66 -10.32 -81.41
N LEU A 50 -84.46 -11.36 -81.17
CA LEU A 50 -84.57 -12.00 -79.85
C LEU A 50 -83.23 -12.57 -79.36
N TYR A 51 -82.44 -13.15 -80.26
CA TYR A 51 -81.10 -13.65 -79.93
C TYR A 51 -80.18 -12.50 -79.46
N PHE A 52 -80.11 -11.40 -80.21
CA PHE A 52 -79.29 -10.26 -79.83
C PHE A 52 -79.80 -9.58 -78.55
N GLU A 53 -81.11 -9.47 -78.36
CA GLU A 53 -81.71 -8.95 -77.12
C GLU A 53 -81.30 -9.82 -75.91
N SER A 54 -81.37 -11.15 -76.03
CA SER A 54 -80.94 -12.06 -74.96
C SER A 54 -79.44 -11.96 -74.66
N GLN A 55 -78.60 -11.80 -75.70
CA GLN A 55 -77.16 -11.59 -75.51
C GLN A 55 -76.90 -10.27 -74.77
N ILE A 56 -77.53 -9.16 -75.21
CA ILE A 56 -77.40 -7.84 -74.56
C ILE A 56 -77.83 -7.92 -73.08
N GLU A 57 -78.92 -8.61 -72.78
CA GLU A 57 -79.35 -8.82 -71.40
C GLU A 57 -78.35 -9.63 -70.57
N SER A 58 -77.65 -10.59 -71.18
CA SER A 58 -76.58 -11.35 -70.50
C SER A 58 -75.37 -10.47 -70.21
N GLU A 59 -74.89 -9.71 -71.20
CA GLU A 59 -73.78 -8.78 -71.04
C GLU A 59 -74.09 -7.72 -69.98
N HIS A 60 -75.31 -7.17 -69.94
CA HIS A 60 -75.72 -6.24 -68.88
C HIS A 60 -75.74 -6.87 -67.48
N ARG A 61 -76.10 -8.16 -67.36
CA ARG A 61 -76.01 -8.89 -66.09
C ARG A 61 -74.56 -9.04 -65.65
N GLU A 62 -73.67 -9.42 -66.56
CA GLU A 62 -72.23 -9.54 -66.29
C GLU A 62 -71.61 -8.19 -65.93
N GLU A 63 -71.95 -7.12 -66.64
CA GLU A 63 -71.52 -5.75 -66.34
C GLU A 63 -71.94 -5.34 -64.92
N ALA A 64 -73.18 -5.62 -64.52
CA ALA A 64 -73.67 -5.33 -63.18
C ALA A 64 -72.94 -6.14 -62.08
N GLU A 65 -72.55 -7.38 -62.36
CA GLU A 65 -71.75 -8.21 -61.45
C GLU A 65 -70.31 -7.69 -61.32
N LEU A 66 -69.68 -7.32 -62.43
CA LEU A 66 -68.36 -6.71 -62.45
C LEU A 66 -68.35 -5.34 -61.75
N GLU A 67 -69.41 -4.56 -61.90
CA GLU A 67 -69.53 -3.28 -61.20
C GLU A 67 -69.68 -3.48 -59.68
N LYS A 68 -70.45 -4.50 -59.25
CA LYS A 68 -70.56 -4.87 -57.82
C LYS A 68 -69.21 -5.34 -57.27
N SER A 69 -68.47 -6.18 -57.99
CA SER A 69 -67.15 -6.66 -57.55
C SER A 69 -66.13 -5.52 -57.50
N SER A 70 -66.12 -4.62 -58.48
CA SER A 70 -65.30 -3.40 -58.49
C SER A 70 -65.59 -2.50 -57.29
N LYS A 71 -66.88 -2.29 -56.96
CA LYS A 71 -67.30 -1.54 -55.77
C LYS A 71 -66.84 -2.22 -54.47
N MET A 72 -66.86 -3.56 -54.39
CA MET A 72 -66.33 -4.30 -53.25
C MET A 72 -64.82 -4.12 -53.09
N LEU A 73 -64.05 -4.33 -54.16
CA LEU A 73 -62.59 -4.17 -54.16
C LEU A 73 -62.17 -2.74 -53.78
N LYS A 74 -62.87 -1.71 -54.27
CA LYS A 74 -62.62 -0.32 -53.87
C LYS A 74 -62.82 -0.12 -52.37
N ARG A 75 -63.86 -0.71 -51.76
CA ARG A 75 -64.06 -0.63 -50.30
C ARG A 75 -62.94 -1.33 -49.55
N ASP A 76 -62.49 -2.49 -50.01
CA ASP A 76 -61.42 -3.23 -49.35
C ASP A 76 -60.06 -2.54 -49.50
N GLN A 77 -59.80 -1.91 -50.64
CA GLN A 77 -58.63 -1.04 -50.83
C GLN A 77 -58.64 0.14 -49.84
N LEU A 78 -59.78 0.78 -49.64
CA LEU A 78 -59.92 1.85 -48.64
C LEU A 78 -59.67 1.34 -47.22
N LYS A 79 -60.24 0.18 -46.85
CA LYS A 79 -59.97 -0.46 -45.54
C LYS A 79 -58.48 -0.76 -45.36
N LEU A 80 -57.82 -1.30 -46.38
CA LEU A 80 -56.40 -1.62 -46.33
C LEU A 80 -55.56 -0.34 -46.16
N ASN A 81 -55.88 0.73 -46.89
CA ASN A 81 -55.21 2.02 -46.75
C ASN A 81 -55.39 2.62 -45.35
N MET A 82 -56.58 2.51 -44.76
CA MET A 82 -56.82 2.92 -43.38
C MET A 82 -55.97 2.11 -42.38
N LEU A 83 -55.91 0.78 -42.55
CA LEU A 83 -55.10 -0.09 -41.71
C LEU A 83 -53.59 0.18 -41.87
N LEU A 84 -53.13 0.47 -43.08
CA LEU A 84 -51.74 0.86 -43.34
C LEU A 84 -51.39 2.16 -42.64
N SER A 85 -52.25 3.18 -42.74
CA SER A 85 -52.07 4.46 -42.03
C SER A 85 -52.02 4.24 -40.51
N LYS A 86 -52.96 3.45 -39.96
CA LYS A 86 -52.99 3.13 -38.52
C LYS A 86 -51.75 2.36 -38.06
N LYS A 87 -51.28 1.37 -38.84
CA LYS A 87 -50.04 0.64 -38.56
C LYS A 87 -48.81 1.56 -38.63
N GLY A 88 -48.78 2.47 -39.60
CA GLY A 88 -47.73 3.49 -39.71
C GLY A 88 -47.66 4.38 -38.47
N GLN A 89 -48.80 4.90 -38.01
CA GLN A 89 -48.90 5.70 -36.79
C GLN A 89 -48.45 4.92 -35.55
N LEU A 90 -48.90 3.67 -35.39
CA LEU A 90 -48.48 2.83 -34.27
C LEU A 90 -46.97 2.55 -34.30
N SER A 91 -46.41 2.25 -35.48
CA SER A 91 -44.97 2.04 -35.64
C SER A 91 -44.17 3.29 -35.28
N GLN A 92 -44.64 4.48 -35.70
CA GLN A 92 -43.98 5.74 -35.35
C GLN A 92 -44.06 6.03 -33.85
N ALA A 93 -45.22 5.78 -33.23
CA ALA A 93 -45.38 5.94 -31.78
C ALA A 93 -44.44 5.01 -31.00
N LEU A 94 -44.34 3.74 -31.39
CA LEU A 94 -43.41 2.78 -30.79
C LEU A 94 -41.95 3.19 -30.98
N GLN A 95 -41.58 3.71 -32.15
CA GLN A 95 -40.22 4.23 -32.39
C GLN A 95 -39.91 5.43 -31.49
N GLN A 96 -40.87 6.35 -31.32
CA GLN A 96 -40.72 7.50 -30.44
C GLN A 96 -40.60 7.06 -28.97
N GLU A 97 -41.45 6.13 -28.52
CA GLU A 97 -41.41 5.58 -27.16
C GLU A 97 -40.07 4.89 -26.88
N ASN A 98 -39.59 4.06 -27.82
CA ASN A 98 -38.27 3.43 -27.71
C ASN A 98 -37.15 4.46 -27.62
N ALA A 99 -37.17 5.51 -28.46
CA ALA A 99 -36.16 6.57 -28.41
C ALA A 99 -36.17 7.29 -27.05
N VAL A 100 -37.35 7.59 -26.50
CA VAL A 100 -37.48 8.20 -25.17
C VAL A 100 -36.95 7.25 -24.09
N MET A 101 -37.33 5.97 -24.12
CA MET A 101 -36.83 4.97 -23.18
C MET A 101 -35.30 4.81 -23.25
N GLU A 102 -34.72 4.77 -24.44
CA GLU A 102 -33.26 4.74 -24.63
C GLU A 102 -32.60 5.97 -24.02
N THR A 103 -33.15 7.17 -24.25
CA THR A 103 -32.62 8.38 -23.62
C THR A 103 -32.71 8.32 -22.09
N ASP A 104 -33.81 7.83 -21.53
CA ASP A 104 -33.97 7.68 -20.08
C ASP A 104 -32.97 6.68 -19.49
N PHE A 105 -32.73 5.54 -20.18
CA PHE A 105 -31.73 4.57 -19.76
C PHE A 105 -30.33 5.18 -19.77
N ILE A 106 -29.98 5.95 -20.81
CA ILE A 106 -28.69 6.64 -20.88
C ILE A 106 -28.53 7.65 -19.74
N HIS A 107 -29.58 8.41 -19.41
CA HIS A 107 -29.53 9.37 -18.30
C HIS A 107 -29.34 8.66 -16.95
N ARG A 108 -30.12 7.61 -16.68
CA ARG A 108 -29.99 6.81 -15.45
C ARG A 108 -28.61 6.18 -15.32
N LEU A 109 -28.04 5.69 -16.43
CA LEU A 109 -26.69 5.14 -16.45
C LEU A 109 -25.66 6.22 -16.09
N LYS A 110 -25.75 7.41 -16.70
CA LYS A 110 -24.85 8.53 -16.40
C LYS A 110 -24.98 9.01 -14.95
N ASP A 111 -26.18 9.00 -14.38
CA ASP A 111 -26.38 9.35 -12.97
C ASP A 111 -25.74 8.33 -12.03
N ALA A 112 -25.94 7.03 -12.30
CA ALA A 112 -25.28 5.96 -11.56
C ALA A 112 -23.75 6.02 -11.68
N GLU A 113 -23.21 6.33 -12.87
CA GLU A 113 -21.78 6.55 -13.08
C GLU A 113 -21.25 7.73 -12.24
N ARG A 114 -21.97 8.86 -12.20
CA ARG A 114 -21.59 10.00 -11.35
C ARG A 114 -21.61 9.63 -9.87
N GLU A 115 -22.58 8.86 -9.42
CA GLU A 115 -22.64 8.38 -8.03
C GLU A 115 -21.49 7.43 -7.71
N ALA A 116 -21.16 6.52 -8.63
CA ALA A 116 -20.01 5.62 -8.49
C ALA A 116 -18.70 6.41 -8.37
N VAL A 117 -18.47 7.41 -9.23
CA VAL A 117 -17.29 8.29 -9.14
C VAL A 117 -17.25 9.04 -7.81
N LYS A 118 -18.38 9.60 -7.34
CA LYS A 118 -18.44 10.26 -6.02
C LYS A 118 -18.09 9.31 -4.88
N MET A 119 -18.55 8.07 -4.93
CA MET A 119 -18.24 7.06 -3.92
C MET A 119 -16.76 6.65 -3.97
N GLN A 120 -16.20 6.50 -5.17
CA GLN A 120 -14.78 6.25 -5.38
C GLN A 120 -13.90 7.36 -4.79
N MET A 121 -14.23 8.63 -5.04
CA MET A 121 -13.51 9.77 -4.45
C MET A 121 -13.58 9.77 -2.91
N LYS A 122 -14.70 9.35 -2.31
CA LYS A 122 -14.80 9.20 -0.85
C LYS A 122 -13.88 8.10 -0.33
N VAL A 123 -13.79 6.97 -1.05
CA VAL A 123 -12.88 5.87 -0.70
C VAL A 123 -11.43 6.31 -0.78
N GLU A 124 -11.05 7.04 -1.83
CA GLU A 124 -9.69 7.59 -1.98
C GLU A 124 -9.37 8.55 -0.84
N LYS A 125 -10.29 9.46 -0.49
CA LYS A 125 -10.11 10.38 0.63
C LYS A 125 -9.91 9.65 1.97
N THR A 126 -10.73 8.63 2.25
CA THR A 126 -10.59 7.86 3.51
C THR A 126 -9.31 7.03 3.52
N GLN A 127 -8.86 6.54 2.36
CA GLN A 127 -7.58 5.84 2.22
C GLN A 127 -6.39 6.79 2.46
N GLU A 128 -6.41 8.00 1.92
CA GLU A 128 -5.40 9.03 2.21
C GLU A 128 -5.38 9.39 3.71
N GLU A 129 -6.54 9.56 4.34
CA GLU A 129 -6.64 9.83 5.77
C GLU A 129 -6.08 8.67 6.60
N LYS A 130 -6.38 7.43 6.22
CA LYS A 130 -5.81 6.23 6.83
C LYS A 130 -4.29 6.20 6.71
N GLU A 131 -3.74 6.48 5.54
CA GLU A 131 -2.28 6.52 5.33
C GLU A 131 -1.61 7.63 6.14
N ARG A 132 -2.22 8.82 6.20
CA ARG A 132 -1.77 9.92 7.07
C ARG A 132 -1.74 9.48 8.55
N LEU A 133 -2.78 8.79 9.02
CA LEU A 133 -2.85 8.29 10.39
C LEU A 133 -1.85 7.15 10.66
N LEU A 134 -1.59 6.28 9.68
CA LEU A 134 -0.57 5.24 9.80
C LEU A 134 0.83 5.86 9.92
N ASN A 135 1.12 6.90 9.13
CA ASN A 135 2.40 7.62 9.23
C ASN A 135 2.56 8.29 10.60
N SER A 136 1.52 8.95 11.12
CA SER A 136 1.59 9.56 12.45
C SER A 136 1.72 8.52 13.57
N LEU A 137 1.10 7.34 13.42
CA LEU A 137 1.29 6.22 14.36
C LEU A 137 2.74 5.73 14.37
N VAL A 138 3.33 5.50 13.20
CA VAL A 138 4.74 5.08 13.08
C VAL A 138 5.69 6.12 13.69
N GLU A 139 5.40 7.41 13.50
CA GLU A 139 6.16 8.49 14.14
C GLU A 139 6.02 8.45 15.67
N ALA A 140 4.81 8.25 16.20
CA ALA A 140 4.58 8.11 17.63
C ALA A 140 5.32 6.89 18.21
N GLU A 141 5.32 5.75 17.53
CA GLU A 141 6.09 4.55 17.91
C GLU A 141 7.60 4.85 17.96
N ARG A 142 8.13 5.56 16.97
CA ARG A 142 9.54 6.01 16.98
C ARG A 142 9.83 6.90 18.18
N GLN A 143 8.93 7.82 18.53
CA GLN A 143 9.08 8.67 19.72
C GLN A 143 9.05 7.84 21.01
N ILE A 144 8.13 6.89 21.13
CA ILE A 144 8.07 5.97 22.28
C ILE A 144 9.39 5.23 22.43
N MET A 145 9.91 4.63 21.36
CA MET A 145 11.21 3.94 21.37
C MET A 145 12.37 4.85 21.79
N LEU A 146 12.39 6.12 21.34
CA LEU A 146 13.39 7.09 21.77
C LEU A 146 13.29 7.40 23.27
N TRP A 147 12.08 7.60 23.79
CA TRP A 147 11.86 7.85 25.22
C TRP A 147 12.18 6.64 26.09
N GLU A 148 11.88 5.43 25.63
CA GLU A 148 12.28 4.19 26.28
C GLU A 148 13.81 4.09 26.37
N LYS A 149 14.52 4.33 25.25
CA LYS A 149 15.99 4.35 25.24
C LYS A 149 16.56 5.42 26.16
N LYS A 150 16.01 6.63 26.16
CA LYS A 150 16.42 7.71 27.07
C LYS A 150 16.19 7.32 28.53
N THR A 151 15.05 6.70 28.83
CA THR A 151 14.73 6.21 30.17
C THR A 151 15.70 5.11 30.60
N GLN A 152 16.03 4.18 29.70
CA GLN A 152 16.99 3.10 29.95
C GLN A 152 18.39 3.66 30.22
N LEU A 153 18.89 4.59 29.40
CA LEU A 153 20.19 5.25 29.63
C LEU A 153 20.24 5.97 30.98
N VAL A 154 19.16 6.63 31.39
CA VAL A 154 19.10 7.29 32.71
C VAL A 154 19.08 6.26 33.84
N LYS A 155 18.41 5.11 33.67
CA LYS A 155 18.45 4.00 34.65
C LYS A 155 19.86 3.42 34.76
N GLU A 156 20.53 3.18 33.63
CA GLU A 156 21.91 2.69 33.58
C GLU A 156 22.89 3.69 34.24
N MET A 157 22.80 4.98 33.89
CA MET A 157 23.60 6.04 34.51
C MET A 157 23.39 6.13 36.02
N ARG A 158 22.13 6.03 36.49
CA ARG A 158 21.82 5.98 37.92
C ARG A 158 22.45 4.75 38.58
N SER A 159 22.28 3.56 38.00
CA SER A 159 22.88 2.34 38.53
C SER A 159 24.41 2.39 38.59
N ALA A 160 25.06 2.98 37.57
CA ALA A 160 26.51 3.17 37.57
C ALA A 160 26.97 4.19 38.62
N MET A 161 26.21 5.28 38.81
CA MET A 161 26.49 6.28 39.84
C MET A 161 26.30 5.72 41.25
N ASP A 162 25.26 4.92 41.50
CA ASP A 162 25.00 4.31 42.81
C ASP A 162 26.13 3.36 43.24
N VAL A 163 26.73 2.63 42.30
CA VAL A 163 27.95 1.82 42.57
C VAL A 163 29.11 2.72 43.02
N GLY A 164 29.33 3.85 42.35
CA GLY A 164 30.37 4.82 42.72
C GLY A 164 30.08 5.60 44.01
N GLN A 165 28.81 5.76 44.40
CA GLN A 165 28.45 6.38 45.67
C GLN A 165 28.91 5.54 46.86
N GLY A 166 28.83 4.21 46.79
CA GLY A 166 29.35 3.32 47.82
C GLY A 166 30.84 3.56 48.08
N GLU A 167 31.65 3.60 47.02
CA GLU A 167 33.08 3.93 47.09
C GLU A 167 33.30 5.34 47.65
N SER A 168 32.56 6.35 47.17
CA SER A 168 32.65 7.72 47.70
C SER A 168 32.32 7.79 49.20
N HIS A 169 31.33 7.04 49.67
CA HIS A 169 30.99 6.96 51.10
C HIS A 169 32.10 6.28 51.90
N THR A 170 32.70 5.19 51.40
CA THR A 170 33.85 4.55 52.07
C THR A 170 35.06 5.48 52.13
N MET A 171 35.36 6.19 51.05
CA MET A 171 36.45 7.18 51.01
C MET A 171 36.20 8.33 51.99
N LYS A 172 34.96 8.85 52.08
CA LYS A 172 34.60 9.89 53.05
C LYS A 172 34.75 9.40 54.49
N ALA A 173 34.34 8.17 54.78
CA ALA A 173 34.52 7.58 56.10
C ALA A 173 36.01 7.42 56.45
N GLU A 174 36.85 7.03 55.50
CA GLU A 174 38.30 6.90 55.70
C GLU A 174 38.98 8.25 55.88
N ILE A 175 38.60 9.27 55.09
CA ILE A 175 39.04 10.66 55.30
C ILE A 175 38.70 11.10 56.73
N HIS A 176 37.47 10.86 57.19
CA HIS A 176 37.09 11.23 58.55
C HIS A 176 37.88 10.47 59.63
N ARG A 177 38.16 9.18 59.42
CA ARG A 177 39.06 8.42 60.32
C ARG A 177 40.47 9.02 60.34
N MET A 178 40.99 9.41 59.19
CA MET A 178 42.30 10.06 59.08
C MET A 178 42.32 11.44 59.75
N GLU A 179 41.26 12.25 59.61
CA GLU A 179 41.11 13.54 60.29
C GLU A 179 41.11 13.38 61.82
N VAL A 180 40.39 12.37 62.32
CA VAL A 180 40.38 12.03 63.75
C VAL A 180 41.78 11.61 64.21
N ARG A 181 42.47 10.76 63.44
CA ARG A 181 43.85 10.35 63.75
C ARG A 181 44.81 11.53 63.73
N LEU A 182 44.69 12.45 62.77
CA LEU A 182 45.48 13.68 62.71
C LEU A 182 45.22 14.55 63.94
N SER A 183 43.96 14.71 64.35
CA SER A 183 43.59 15.43 65.56
C SER A 183 44.19 14.80 66.82
N GLN A 184 44.20 13.46 66.91
CA GLN A 184 44.85 12.73 68.01
C GLN A 184 46.36 12.95 68.02
N LEU A 185 47.03 12.87 66.85
CA LEU A 185 48.46 13.14 66.72
C LEU A 185 48.81 14.59 67.11
N MET A 186 47.97 15.56 66.75
CA MET A 186 48.15 16.95 67.15
C MET A 186 48.07 17.11 68.67
N ARG A 187 47.12 16.44 69.34
CA ARG A 187 47.06 16.41 70.81
C ARG A 187 48.30 15.76 71.42
N GLN A 188 48.77 14.64 70.86
CA GLN A 188 50.01 13.99 71.33
C GLN A 188 51.24 14.91 71.18
N ARG A 189 51.37 15.59 70.04
CA ARG A 189 52.42 16.60 69.82
C ARG A 189 52.34 17.70 70.88
N GLU A 190 51.15 18.19 71.19
CA GLU A 190 50.95 19.25 72.19
C GLU A 190 51.27 18.76 73.61
N CYS A 191 50.90 17.51 73.97
CA CYS A 191 51.29 16.88 75.22
C CYS A 191 52.82 16.78 75.35
N LEU A 192 53.50 16.29 74.31
CA LEU A 192 54.97 16.23 74.28
C LEU A 192 55.61 17.62 74.38
N LEU A 193 55.00 18.63 73.74
CA LEU A 193 55.48 20.01 73.84
C LEU A 193 55.36 20.53 75.28
N ARG A 194 54.22 20.32 75.94
CA ARG A 194 54.03 20.65 77.37
C ARG A 194 54.99 19.90 78.28
N GLU A 195 55.22 18.60 78.03
CA GLU A 195 56.22 17.84 78.78
C GLU A 195 57.63 18.40 78.57
N SER A 196 57.98 18.78 77.33
CA SER A 196 59.25 19.40 77.01
C SER A 196 59.41 20.75 77.73
N GLU A 197 58.39 21.61 77.72
CA GLU A 197 58.36 22.87 78.46
C GLU A 197 58.50 22.63 79.96
N ALA A 198 57.81 21.62 80.51
CA ALA A 198 57.94 21.26 81.93
C ALA A 198 59.34 20.71 82.26
N THR A 199 60.01 20.00 81.35
CA THR A 199 61.41 19.61 81.54
C THR A 199 62.36 20.80 81.45
N VAL A 200 62.10 21.75 80.55
CA VAL A 200 62.85 23.01 80.46
C VAL A 200 62.65 23.84 81.72
N ALA A 201 61.42 24.04 82.19
CA ALA A 201 61.13 24.72 83.45
C ALA A 201 61.78 24.02 84.66
N ARG A 202 61.79 22.68 84.69
CA ARG A 202 62.55 21.92 85.71
C ARG A 202 64.05 22.18 85.61
N ARG A 203 64.62 22.22 84.41
CA ARG A 203 66.03 22.57 84.18
C ARG A 203 66.34 24.02 84.56
N GLU A 204 65.49 24.98 84.19
CA GLU A 204 65.59 26.38 84.60
C GLU A 204 65.54 26.52 86.11
N THR A 205 64.64 25.79 86.78
CA THR A 205 64.59 25.75 88.25
C THR A 205 65.88 25.18 88.83
N ILE A 206 66.45 24.12 88.24
CA ILE A 206 67.76 23.57 88.65
C ILE A 206 68.88 24.60 88.43
N VAL A 207 68.87 25.31 87.29
CA VAL A 207 69.85 26.35 86.97
C VAL A 207 69.72 27.52 87.94
N LEU A 208 68.51 28.02 88.20
CA LEU A 208 68.27 29.07 89.21
C LEU A 208 68.67 28.61 90.61
N ARG A 209 68.41 27.36 90.98
CA ARG A 209 68.86 26.77 92.25
C ARG A 209 70.38 26.67 92.31
N LYS A 210 71.03 26.29 91.21
CA LYS A 210 72.49 26.28 91.05
C LYS A 210 73.06 27.70 91.12
N GLU A 211 72.43 28.70 90.50
CA GLU A 211 72.84 30.10 90.55
C GLU A 211 72.64 30.71 91.94
N ALA A 212 71.57 30.34 92.66
CA ALA A 212 71.37 30.71 94.05
C ALA A 212 72.41 30.05 94.96
N MET A 213 72.82 28.81 94.67
CA MET A 213 73.91 28.11 95.35
C MET A 213 75.27 28.77 95.05
N MET A 214 75.51 29.20 93.81
CA MET A 214 76.71 29.95 93.39
C MET A 214 76.79 31.37 93.96
N ARG A 215 75.64 32.02 94.18
CA ARG A 215 75.56 33.32 94.89
C ARG A 215 75.80 33.17 96.40
N ASN A 216 75.45 32.03 97.00
CA ASN A 216 75.73 31.72 98.41
C ASN A 216 77.12 31.12 98.67
N SER A 217 77.91 30.83 97.62
CA SER A 217 79.27 30.28 97.71
C SER A 217 80.37 31.26 97.29
N LEU A 218 80.15 32.56 97.42
CA LEU A 218 81.18 33.60 97.23
C LEU A 218 81.91 33.91 98.54
N LYS A 219 82.32 32.86 99.25
CA LYS A 219 83.32 32.90 100.32
C LYS A 219 84.42 31.90 99.99
N GLN A 220 85.59 32.46 99.64
CA GLN A 220 86.91 31.81 99.60
C GLN A 220 87.01 30.47 98.86
N ALA A 221 87.34 30.53 97.57
CA ALA A 221 87.99 29.41 96.88
C ALA A 221 89.47 29.74 96.67
N THR A 222 90.29 29.22 97.57
CA THR A 222 91.75 29.21 97.53
C THR A 222 92.25 28.15 96.53
N GLN A 223 93.45 28.39 96.01
CA GLN A 223 94.11 27.86 94.80
C GLN A 223 94.29 26.32 94.67
N GLY A 224 93.67 25.49 95.54
CA GLY A 224 93.79 24.03 95.51
C GLY A 224 92.72 23.30 94.68
N ASP A 225 91.50 23.83 94.60
CA ASP A 225 90.33 23.13 94.04
C ASP A 225 90.22 23.17 92.50
N LEU A 226 90.98 24.06 91.84
CA LEU A 226 91.07 24.11 90.37
C LEU A 226 91.82 22.89 89.79
N SER A 227 92.73 22.30 90.56
CA SER A 227 93.56 21.15 90.16
C SER A 227 92.75 19.84 90.06
N LEU A 228 91.78 19.64 90.96
CA LEU A 228 90.91 18.45 90.98
C LEU A 228 89.83 18.50 89.89
N SER A 229 89.36 19.70 89.55
CA SER A 229 88.36 19.89 88.49
C SER A 229 88.93 19.57 87.09
N ILE A 230 90.22 19.82 86.87
CA ILE A 230 90.93 19.47 85.63
C ILE A 230 91.07 17.94 85.47
N GLN A 231 91.34 17.19 86.55
CA GLN A 231 91.35 15.71 86.49
C GLN A 231 89.95 15.08 86.33
N GLY A 232 88.89 15.75 86.80
CA GLY A 232 87.50 15.32 86.59
C GLY A 232 87.04 15.47 85.13
N LEU A 233 87.45 16.55 84.45
CA LEU A 233 87.15 16.77 83.03
C LEU A 233 87.90 15.79 82.11
N GLN A 234 89.11 15.37 82.48
CA GLN A 234 89.87 14.33 81.75
C GLN A 234 89.32 12.91 81.91
N ARG A 235 88.42 12.66 82.87
CA ARG A 235 87.67 11.39 83.00
C ARG A 235 86.39 11.39 82.16
N LYS A 236 85.66 12.50 82.13
CA LYS A 236 84.44 12.66 81.31
C LYS A 236 84.70 12.64 79.80
N ILE A 237 85.89 13.07 79.36
CA ILE A 237 86.30 12.99 77.94
C ILE A 237 86.60 11.54 77.50
N ARG A 238 86.90 10.62 78.44
CA ARG A 238 87.12 9.19 78.14
C ARG A 238 85.84 8.36 78.13
N GLU A 239 84.80 8.79 78.85
CA GLU A 239 83.48 8.11 78.87
C GLU A 239 82.59 8.52 77.67
N ALA A 240 82.80 9.70 77.09
CA ALA A 240 82.10 10.16 75.88
C ALA A 240 82.58 9.51 74.56
N HIS A 241 83.65 8.70 74.59
CA HIS A 241 84.17 7.96 73.42
C HIS A 241 83.62 6.52 73.30
N LYS A 242 82.71 6.08 74.19
CA LYS A 242 82.19 4.70 74.25
C LYS A 242 80.73 4.51 73.82
N VAL A 243 80.09 5.55 73.25
CA VAL A 243 78.66 5.57 72.86
C VAL A 243 78.48 5.81 71.33
N LYS A 244 79.44 5.35 70.51
CA LYS A 244 79.41 5.47 69.03
C LYS A 244 79.26 4.13 68.28
N GLU A 245 78.91 3.04 68.97
CA GLU A 245 78.93 1.68 68.39
C GLU A 245 77.59 0.91 68.42
N THR A 246 76.44 1.57 68.53
CA THR A 246 75.14 0.85 68.53
C THR A 246 74.01 1.57 67.78
N ASP A 247 74.25 1.96 66.53
CA ASP A 247 73.19 2.38 65.58
C ASP A 247 73.36 1.67 64.22
N GLY A 248 73.43 0.33 64.26
CA GLY A 248 73.66 -0.54 63.11
C GLY A 248 72.51 -1.50 62.75
N THR A 249 71.33 -1.38 63.35
CA THR A 249 70.30 -2.44 63.31
C THR A 249 68.87 -1.98 62.98
N LEU A 250 68.73 -0.97 62.11
CA LEU A 250 67.41 -0.50 61.63
C LEU A 250 67.37 -0.25 60.10
N ILE A 251 68.03 -1.11 59.31
CA ILE A 251 67.99 -1.07 57.82
C ILE A 251 67.71 -2.47 57.21
N HIS A 252 67.25 -3.45 58.00
CA HIS A 252 67.05 -4.84 57.52
C HIS A 252 65.57 -5.32 57.50
N LEU A 253 64.58 -4.42 57.53
CA LEU A 253 63.16 -4.83 57.58
C LEU A 253 62.25 -4.19 56.52
N CYS A 254 62.82 -3.53 55.50
CA CYS A 254 62.03 -2.85 54.46
C CYS A 254 62.34 -3.28 53.00
N LEU A 255 62.95 -4.45 52.77
CA LEU A 255 63.24 -4.94 51.41
C LEU A 255 62.88 -6.41 51.19
N GLU A 256 61.71 -6.87 51.68
CA GLU A 256 61.19 -8.23 51.40
C GLU A 256 59.66 -8.24 51.18
N GLN A 257 59.16 -7.40 50.27
CA GLN A 257 57.75 -7.51 49.83
C GLN A 257 57.53 -7.02 48.38
N VAL A 258 58.28 -7.59 47.43
CA VAL A 258 58.07 -7.36 45.97
C VAL A 258 57.78 -8.65 45.17
N GLU A 259 57.81 -9.85 45.74
CA GLU A 259 57.65 -11.07 44.92
C GLU A 259 56.50 -11.97 45.37
N HIS A 260 55.29 -11.64 44.93
CA HIS A 260 54.27 -12.63 44.62
C HIS A 260 53.57 -12.29 43.31
N LEU A 261 54.20 -12.75 42.23
CA LEU A 261 53.63 -13.49 41.10
C LEU A 261 52.12 -13.30 40.86
N SER A 262 51.75 -12.80 39.68
CA SER A 262 51.64 -13.65 38.48
C SER A 262 50.69 -14.83 38.71
N TYR A 263 49.39 -14.55 38.60
CA TYR A 263 48.46 -15.55 38.08
C TYR A 263 47.77 -14.96 36.85
N MET A 264 48.04 -15.62 35.73
CA MET A 264 47.68 -15.23 34.38
C MET A 264 46.21 -15.53 34.06
N GLN A 265 45.81 -15.00 32.89
CA GLN A 265 45.11 -15.75 31.84
C GLN A 265 43.59 -15.56 31.77
N ASP A 266 43.15 -14.40 31.28
CA ASP A 266 41.78 -14.27 30.72
C ASP A 266 41.58 -13.09 29.73
N LEU A 267 42.54 -12.78 28.87
CA LEU A 267 42.32 -11.77 27.79
C LEU A 267 42.93 -12.11 26.42
N SER A 268 43.21 -13.39 26.16
CA SER A 268 43.67 -13.85 24.82
C SER A 268 42.56 -13.95 23.77
N SER A 269 41.29 -13.77 24.14
CA SER A 269 40.13 -13.81 23.23
C SER A 269 39.80 -12.44 22.61
N ALA A 270 40.36 -11.35 23.13
CA ALA A 270 40.13 -9.97 22.65
C ALA A 270 41.06 -9.55 21.50
N SER A 271 42.24 -10.16 21.36
CA SER A 271 43.23 -9.76 20.35
C SER A 271 42.83 -10.18 18.91
N GLY A 272 42.18 -11.34 18.73
CA GLY A 272 41.80 -11.85 17.41
C GLY A 272 40.66 -11.07 16.73
N ARG A 273 39.66 -10.60 17.48
CA ARG A 273 38.56 -9.76 16.94
C ARG A 273 39.06 -8.37 16.59
N ASN A 274 39.97 -7.82 17.39
CA ASN A 274 40.58 -6.54 17.13
C ASN A 274 41.46 -6.57 15.88
N LEU A 275 42.18 -7.66 15.63
CA LEU A 275 42.98 -7.81 14.40
C LEU A 275 42.09 -7.88 13.14
N GLY A 276 40.99 -8.63 13.16
CA GLY A 276 40.05 -8.69 12.03
C GLY A 276 39.40 -7.35 11.71
N HIS A 277 39.00 -6.60 12.74
CA HIS A 277 38.45 -5.25 12.57
C HIS A 277 39.51 -4.25 12.07
N LEU A 278 40.75 -4.36 12.54
CA LEU A 278 41.86 -3.51 12.08
C LEU A 278 42.21 -3.77 10.61
N VAL A 279 42.22 -5.04 10.18
CA VAL A 279 42.43 -5.42 8.78
C VAL A 279 41.29 -4.96 7.89
N ALA A 280 40.03 -5.03 8.36
CA ALA A 280 38.87 -4.50 7.64
C ALA A 280 38.97 -2.97 7.46
N LEU A 281 39.33 -2.24 8.52
CA LEU A 281 39.56 -0.79 8.46
C LEU A 281 40.74 -0.42 7.58
N GLN A 282 41.84 -1.17 7.63
CA GLN A 282 43.02 -0.95 6.80
C GLN A 282 42.74 -1.20 5.32
N SER A 283 41.98 -2.25 4.99
CA SER A 283 41.54 -2.53 3.62
C SER A 283 40.61 -1.45 3.06
N ARG A 284 39.72 -0.91 3.91
CA ARG A 284 38.83 0.21 3.58
C ARG A 284 39.63 1.50 3.37
N ALA A 285 40.62 1.77 4.22
CA ALA A 285 41.51 2.94 4.08
C ALA A 285 42.34 2.87 2.79
N LYS A 286 42.85 1.68 2.41
CA LYS A 286 43.53 1.48 1.11
C LYS A 286 42.59 1.75 -0.07
N ARG A 287 41.36 1.25 -0.04
CA ARG A 287 40.35 1.52 -1.10
C ARG A 287 40.03 3.01 -1.22
N LEU A 288 39.83 3.71 -0.10
CA LEU A 288 39.58 5.16 -0.11
C LEU A 288 40.78 5.94 -0.63
N ARG A 289 42.01 5.53 -0.33
CA ARG A 289 43.22 6.16 -0.86
C ARG A 289 43.33 6.02 -2.39
N THR A 290 43.04 4.83 -2.93
CA THR A 290 42.99 4.61 -4.39
C THR A 290 41.87 5.39 -5.09
N VAL A 291 40.79 5.73 -4.38
CA VAL A 291 39.73 6.63 -4.87
C VAL A 291 40.22 8.07 -4.90
N CYS A 292 40.91 8.53 -3.86
CA CYS A 292 41.51 9.87 -3.81
C CYS A 292 42.62 10.08 -4.86
N GLU A 293 43.37 9.03 -5.18
CA GLU A 293 44.44 9.01 -6.20
C GLU A 293 43.91 8.80 -7.63
N GLY A 294 42.59 8.76 -7.83
CA GLY A 294 41.95 8.69 -9.15
C GLY A 294 42.12 7.36 -9.90
N SER A 295 42.71 6.34 -9.27
CA SER A 295 43.05 5.04 -9.88
C SER A 295 42.03 3.94 -9.56
N TYR A 296 40.89 4.28 -8.97
CA TYR A 296 39.87 3.32 -8.56
C TYR A 296 39.06 2.80 -9.75
N ARG A 297 39.29 1.54 -10.13
CA ARG A 297 38.42 0.78 -11.03
C ARG A 297 37.42 -0.02 -10.19
N ALA A 298 36.14 0.33 -10.28
CA ALA A 298 35.08 -0.41 -9.59
C ALA A 298 35.07 -1.87 -10.10
N LEU A 299 35.23 -2.82 -9.17
CA LEU A 299 35.21 -4.27 -9.47
C LEU A 299 33.81 -4.79 -9.81
N SER A 300 32.79 -3.95 -9.69
CA SER A 300 31.41 -4.28 -9.99
C SER A 300 30.95 -3.44 -11.17
N THR A 301 30.78 -4.08 -12.33
CA THR A 301 29.99 -3.51 -13.43
C THR A 301 28.51 -3.53 -13.02
N PRO A 302 27.68 -2.59 -13.48
CA PRO A 302 26.24 -2.58 -13.18
C PRO A 302 25.59 -3.94 -13.49
N GLU A 303 25.99 -4.57 -14.61
CA GLU A 303 25.57 -5.90 -15.02
C GLU A 303 25.92 -7.01 -14.00
N SER A 304 27.08 -6.93 -13.32
CA SER A 304 27.45 -7.90 -12.28
C SER A 304 26.63 -7.75 -11.00
N VAL A 305 26.17 -6.53 -10.71
CA VAL A 305 25.32 -6.23 -9.55
C VAL A 305 23.90 -6.70 -9.83
N GLU A 306 23.37 -6.44 -11.02
CA GLU A 306 22.07 -6.94 -11.46
C GLU A 306 22.03 -8.47 -11.48
N ALA A 307 23.07 -9.13 -12.02
CA ALA A 307 23.16 -10.59 -12.00
C ALA A 307 23.27 -11.17 -10.58
N ALA A 308 23.91 -10.45 -9.65
CA ALA A 308 23.99 -10.86 -8.25
C ALA A 308 22.66 -10.66 -7.51
N LEU A 309 21.95 -9.57 -7.79
CA LEU A 309 20.60 -9.32 -7.28
C LEU A 309 19.63 -10.38 -7.78
N GLN A 310 19.60 -10.65 -9.09
CA GLN A 310 18.72 -11.67 -9.68
C GLN A 310 18.95 -13.06 -9.05
N ARG A 311 20.21 -13.46 -8.84
CA ARG A 311 20.53 -14.72 -8.15
C ARG A 311 20.02 -14.76 -6.71
N GLN A 312 19.97 -13.62 -6.01
CA GLN A 312 19.39 -13.55 -4.67
C GLN A 312 17.87 -13.64 -4.72
N THR A 313 17.23 -12.97 -5.68
CA THR A 313 15.78 -13.07 -5.90
C THR A 313 15.38 -14.50 -6.23
N ASP A 314 16.08 -15.17 -7.14
CA ASP A 314 15.81 -16.56 -7.52
C ASP A 314 15.96 -17.53 -6.33
N ARG A 315 16.95 -17.30 -5.46
CA ARG A 315 17.14 -18.08 -4.22
C ARG A 315 16.02 -17.86 -3.22
N LEU A 316 15.54 -16.62 -3.06
CA LEU A 316 14.41 -16.30 -2.18
C LEU A 316 13.12 -16.96 -2.69
N HIS A 317 12.88 -16.94 -4.00
CA HIS A 317 11.76 -17.64 -4.62
C HIS A 317 11.85 -19.15 -4.39
N ALA A 318 13.01 -19.78 -4.60
CA ALA A 318 13.21 -21.20 -4.35
C ALA A 318 12.94 -21.59 -2.88
N ILE A 319 13.41 -20.77 -1.92
CA ILE A 319 13.16 -20.99 -0.49
C ILE A 319 11.67 -20.82 -0.16
N SER A 320 11.00 -19.85 -0.78
CA SER A 320 9.56 -19.64 -0.63
C SER A 320 8.75 -20.84 -1.14
N THR A 321 9.11 -21.40 -2.30
CA THR A 321 8.49 -22.61 -2.85
C THR A 321 8.68 -23.82 -1.93
N ILE A 322 9.89 -24.01 -1.39
CA ILE A 322 10.17 -25.09 -0.44
C ILE A 322 9.34 -24.90 0.83
N LEU A 323 9.25 -23.69 1.37
CA LEU A 323 8.44 -23.40 2.54
C LEU A 323 6.96 -23.63 2.31
N HIS A 324 6.43 -23.28 1.13
CA HIS A 324 5.03 -23.54 0.78
C HIS A 324 4.75 -25.04 0.73
N ARG A 325 5.63 -25.81 0.08
CA ARG A 325 5.53 -27.28 0.02
C ARG A 325 5.62 -27.94 1.40
N VAL A 326 6.53 -27.47 2.27
CA VAL A 326 6.64 -27.98 3.66
C VAL A 326 5.41 -27.61 4.49
N CYS A 327 4.77 -26.45 4.23
CA CYS A 327 3.51 -26.09 4.87
C CYS A 327 2.34 -26.97 4.42
N GLU A 328 2.35 -27.48 3.18
CA GLU A 328 1.35 -28.43 2.66
C GLU A 328 1.59 -29.85 3.21
N GLU A 329 2.84 -30.31 3.24
CA GLU A 329 3.20 -31.65 3.69
C GLU A 329 3.08 -31.82 5.22
N PHE A 330 3.22 -30.75 6.02
CA PHE A 330 3.17 -30.80 7.48
C PHE A 330 2.28 -29.70 8.11
N PRO A 331 0.95 -29.91 8.18
CA PRO A 331 -0.01 -28.91 8.69
C PRO A 331 0.23 -28.50 10.16
N GLN A 332 0.82 -29.39 10.96
CA GLN A 332 1.09 -29.17 12.38
C GLN A 332 2.12 -28.06 12.64
N HIS A 333 2.99 -27.76 11.66
CA HIS A 333 4.09 -26.80 11.82
C HIS A 333 3.82 -25.46 11.13
N GLN A 334 2.66 -25.29 10.50
CA GLN A 334 2.26 -24.06 9.82
C GLN A 334 2.31 -22.83 10.74
N GLY A 335 1.97 -22.98 12.03
CA GLY A 335 2.01 -21.88 13.00
C GLY A 335 3.42 -21.30 13.21
N ALA A 336 4.44 -22.15 13.25
CA ALA A 336 5.84 -21.73 13.40
C ALA A 336 6.40 -21.15 12.09
N LEU A 337 6.02 -21.73 10.94
CA LEU A 337 6.50 -21.33 9.62
C LEU A 337 5.83 -20.06 9.08
N ARG A 338 4.61 -19.71 9.52
CA ARG A 338 3.91 -18.47 9.11
C ARG A 338 4.73 -17.19 9.32
N ARG A 339 5.55 -17.12 10.38
CA ARG A 339 6.40 -15.94 10.64
C ARG A 339 7.50 -15.82 9.58
N LEU A 340 8.09 -16.94 9.18
CA LEU A 340 9.12 -16.99 8.13
C LEU A 340 8.52 -16.71 6.75
N SER A 341 7.35 -17.28 6.44
CA SER A 341 6.63 -16.99 5.19
C SER A 341 6.27 -15.52 5.05
N ARG A 342 5.85 -14.86 6.15
CA ARG A 342 5.54 -13.43 6.15
C ARG A 342 6.80 -12.57 5.95
N ALA A 343 7.88 -12.89 6.66
CA ALA A 343 9.15 -12.15 6.51
C ALA A 343 9.78 -12.31 5.11
N LEU A 344 9.65 -13.49 4.49
CA LEU A 344 10.11 -13.74 3.12
C LEU A 344 9.22 -13.05 2.08
N SER A 345 7.90 -13.00 2.30
CA SER A 345 6.99 -12.23 1.45
C SER A 345 7.26 -10.72 1.52
N GLU A 346 7.53 -10.20 2.71
CA GLU A 346 7.88 -8.79 2.92
C GLU A 346 9.24 -8.45 2.27
N HIS A 347 10.21 -9.38 2.28
CA HIS A 347 11.49 -9.20 1.59
C HIS A 347 11.40 -9.35 0.07
N ALA A 348 10.54 -10.22 -0.45
CA ALA A 348 10.32 -10.35 -1.89
C ALA A 348 9.67 -9.07 -2.48
N GLN A 349 8.73 -8.45 -1.76
CA GLN A 349 8.08 -7.19 -2.15
C GLN A 349 8.99 -5.95 -2.06
N ALA A 350 10.12 -6.03 -1.35
CA ALA A 350 11.07 -4.93 -1.21
C ALA A 350 12.19 -4.96 -2.28
N VAL A 351 12.27 -6.04 -3.07
CA VAL A 351 13.30 -6.26 -4.10
C VAL A 351 12.74 -6.07 -5.53
N GLU A 352 11.41 -6.09 -5.70
CA GLU A 352 10.71 -5.50 -6.87
C GLU A 352 10.66 -3.98 -6.76
#